data_AF-F0Y5X3-F1
#
_entry.id   AF-F0Y5X3-F1
#
_cell.length_a   1.000
_cell.length_b   1.000
_cell.length_c   1.000
_cell.angle_alpha   90.00
_cell.angle_beta   90.00
_cell.angle_gamma   90.00
#
_symmetry.space_group_name_H-M   'P 1'
#
loop_
_entity.id
_entity.type
_entity.pdbx_description
1 polymer ?
#
loop_
_entity_poly.entity_id
_entity_poly.type
_entity_poly.pdbx_seq_one_letter_code
_entity_poly.pdbx_strand_id
1 'polypeptide(L)'
;DYSKWDNIEISDDEADCHPNIDKASWFRMKHRSRVEREDTEAADRKSMEAENRADGERESEILRILAEIKAGGEAAEYEDEEALSGELVEVRTRVKERVDKIDFMEKNKKWNVDNMGTVTHNKTIISGKGSDPSDLRDAVESYSNFVEEHEAVLEDYLATRDIEQCKGKIHEHGGTLLHEHAQSYILLSCLEDEMNGYHDKMVLSARNSQILSHVTELATSLQRHPRDVVLPFFKRIAEEQYRKGFEEAVAGFASRIENRAVEKRKEMDAAKAAEGGGDDDYEVLSKEERVGPGGLDPVEVFETLPQSMQEAFEAKDMAMLQVALEAMTPDEAKKHMDACEKSGLWVANKAQADAE
;
A
#
# COMPACT_ATOMS: atom_id res chain seq x y z
N ASP A 1 -10.38 42.41 -6.52
CA ASP A 1 -9.37 43.48 -6.45
C ASP A 1 -8.10 42.86 -5.90
N TYR A 2 -7.02 42.89 -6.69
CA TYR A 2 -5.71 42.31 -6.34
C TYR A 2 -4.66 43.39 -6.05
N SER A 3 -5.07 44.66 -5.95
CA SER A 3 -4.17 45.81 -5.78
C SER A 3 -3.24 45.72 -4.57
N LYS A 4 -3.60 44.92 -3.56
CA LYS A 4 -2.73 44.60 -2.41
C LYS A 4 -1.37 44.06 -2.84
N TRP A 5 -1.29 43.34 -3.96
CA TRP A 5 -0.08 42.67 -4.45
C TRP A 5 0.65 43.44 -5.56
N ASP A 6 0.25 44.69 -5.85
CA ASP A 6 0.88 45.47 -6.93
C ASP A 6 2.32 45.93 -6.58
N ASN A 7 2.66 45.98 -5.29
CA ASN A 7 3.93 46.51 -4.78
C ASN A 7 4.82 45.42 -4.15
N ILE A 8 5.19 44.38 -4.92
CA ILE A 8 6.11 43.31 -4.47
C ILE A 8 7.55 43.63 -4.91
N GLU A 9 8.50 43.57 -3.98
CA GLU A 9 9.93 43.74 -4.22
C GLU A 9 10.65 42.38 -4.08
N ILE A 10 11.17 41.88 -5.21
CA ILE A 10 11.90 40.61 -5.29
C ILE A 10 13.39 40.94 -5.50
N SER A 11 14.24 40.59 -4.53
CA SER A 11 15.66 40.95 -4.58
C SER A 11 16.48 40.12 -5.57
N ASP A 12 15.99 38.94 -5.95
CA ASP A 12 16.60 37.99 -6.88
C ASP A 12 15.85 37.90 -8.23
N ASP A 13 15.08 38.92 -8.59
CA ASP A 13 14.39 38.95 -9.88
C ASP A 13 15.40 39.03 -11.04
N GLU A 14 15.53 37.92 -11.78
CA GLU A 14 16.44 37.82 -12.91
C GLU A 14 16.04 38.68 -14.11
N ALA A 15 14.77 39.07 -14.24
CA ALA A 15 14.28 39.88 -15.35
C ALA A 15 14.78 41.33 -15.29
N ASP A 16 15.12 41.80 -14.09
CA ASP A 16 15.56 43.17 -13.80
C ASP A 16 17.06 43.42 -14.02
N CYS A 17 17.85 42.39 -14.36
CA CYS A 17 19.29 42.52 -14.51
C CYS A 17 19.68 42.81 -15.96
N HIS A 18 20.40 43.93 -16.19
CA HIS A 18 20.93 44.25 -17.51
C HIS A 18 21.95 43.20 -17.97
N PRO A 19 22.01 42.82 -19.28
CA PRO A 19 22.91 41.78 -19.79
C PRO A 19 24.40 41.96 -19.50
N ASN A 20 24.83 43.18 -19.19
CA ASN A 20 26.24 43.52 -18.92
C ASN A 20 26.61 43.55 -17.43
N ILE A 21 25.67 43.26 -16.52
CA ILE A 21 25.91 43.27 -15.08
C ILE A 21 25.94 41.83 -14.57
N ASP A 22 26.91 41.53 -13.70
CA ASP A 22 26.96 40.23 -13.02
C ASP A 22 25.74 40.05 -12.09
N LYS A 23 24.87 39.11 -12.44
CA LYS A 23 23.61 38.82 -11.73
C LYS A 23 23.83 38.54 -10.23
N ALA A 24 24.85 37.74 -9.90
CA ALA A 24 25.09 37.33 -8.51
C ALA A 24 25.53 38.50 -7.61
N SER A 25 26.31 39.44 -8.15
CA SER A 25 26.70 40.65 -7.43
C SER A 25 25.56 41.66 -7.34
N TRP A 26 24.75 41.76 -8.41
CA TRP A 26 23.55 42.60 -8.46
C TRP A 26 22.50 42.21 -7.42
N PHE A 27 22.15 40.92 -7.30
CA PHE A 27 21.19 40.45 -6.30
C PHE A 27 21.67 40.68 -4.87
N ARG A 28 22.95 40.42 -4.60
CA ARG A 28 23.54 40.71 -3.28
C ARG A 28 23.50 42.20 -2.95
N MET A 29 23.71 43.07 -3.94
CA MET A 29 23.58 44.51 -3.77
C MET A 29 22.13 44.91 -3.49
N LYS A 30 21.16 44.49 -4.32
CA LYS A 30 19.72 44.77 -4.10
C LYS A 30 19.25 44.29 -2.72
N HIS A 31 19.66 43.09 -2.31
CA HIS A 31 19.34 42.56 -0.99
C HIS A 31 19.90 43.45 0.13
N ARG A 32 21.19 43.85 0.06
CA ARG A 32 21.78 44.77 1.04
C ARG A 32 21.07 46.11 1.09
N SER A 33 20.83 46.74 -0.06
CA SER A 33 20.14 48.03 -0.12
C SER A 33 18.72 47.95 0.42
N ARG A 34 18.03 46.81 0.24
CA ARG A 34 16.72 46.56 0.86
C ARG A 34 16.84 46.49 2.38
N VAL A 35 17.75 45.68 2.90
CA VAL A 35 17.95 45.52 4.36
C VAL A 35 18.32 46.85 4.99
N GLU A 36 19.26 47.60 4.40
CA GLU A 36 19.63 48.95 4.87
C GLU A 36 18.44 49.91 4.86
N ARG A 37 17.63 49.89 3.80
CA ARG A 37 16.40 50.70 3.72
C ARG A 37 15.42 50.34 4.82
N GLU A 38 15.15 49.05 5.04
CA GLU A 38 14.23 48.58 6.09
C GLU A 38 14.75 48.93 7.50
N ASP A 39 16.06 48.83 7.73
CA ASP A 39 16.68 49.22 8.99
C ASP A 39 16.57 50.74 9.22
N THR A 40 16.80 51.56 8.19
CA THR A 40 16.62 53.02 8.31
C THR A 40 15.16 53.41 8.55
N GLU A 41 14.22 52.85 7.79
CA GLU A 41 12.78 53.06 7.96
C GLU A 41 12.30 52.61 9.37
N ALA A 42 12.83 51.50 9.89
CA ALA A 42 12.54 51.02 11.23
C ALA A 42 13.12 51.95 12.32
N ALA A 43 14.35 52.44 12.13
CA ALA A 43 14.98 53.39 13.05
C ALA A 43 14.23 54.73 13.08
N ASP A 44 13.87 55.27 11.91
CA ASP A 44 13.12 56.51 11.77
C ASP A 44 11.74 56.40 12.42
N ARG A 45 11.03 55.28 12.19
CA ARG A 45 9.74 55.00 12.84
C ARG A 45 9.90 54.99 14.37
N LYS A 46 10.88 54.27 14.88
CA LYS A 46 11.15 54.18 16.32
C LYS A 46 11.46 55.56 16.93
N SER A 47 12.18 56.42 16.21
CA SER A 47 12.44 57.80 16.62
C SER A 47 11.14 58.62 16.70
N MET A 48 10.31 58.57 15.64
CA MET A 48 9.03 59.29 15.61
C MET A 48 8.06 58.81 16.70
N GLU A 49 8.02 57.50 16.98
CA GLU A 49 7.21 56.94 18.08
C GLU A 49 7.69 57.40 19.46
N ALA A 50 9.01 57.50 19.66
CA ALA A 50 9.58 58.02 20.90
C ALA A 50 9.27 59.51 21.09
N GLU A 51 9.38 60.31 20.03
CA GLU A 51 9.00 61.73 20.04
C GLU A 51 7.50 61.91 20.29
N ASN A 52 6.65 61.10 19.65
CA ASN A 52 5.19 61.13 19.89
C ASN A 52 4.85 60.79 21.34
N ARG A 53 5.60 59.88 21.99
CA ARG A 53 5.43 59.59 23.42
C ARG A 53 5.79 60.81 24.27
N ALA A 54 6.92 61.45 24.02
CA ALA A 54 7.35 62.64 24.75
C ALA A 54 6.39 63.82 24.56
N ASP A 55 5.94 64.07 23.33
CA ASP A 55 4.95 65.11 23.05
C ASP A 55 3.57 64.78 23.65
N GLY A 56 3.20 63.50 23.77
CA GLY A 56 1.98 63.07 24.48
C GLY A 56 2.03 63.28 26.00
N GLU A 57 3.22 63.07 26.61
CA GLU A 57 3.47 63.43 28.01
C GLU A 57 3.39 64.95 28.20
N ARG A 58 3.98 65.73 27.29
CA ARG A 58 3.90 67.20 27.30
C ARG A 58 2.47 67.71 27.11
N GLU A 59 1.71 67.13 26.19
CA GLU A 59 0.29 67.44 26.00
C GLU A 59 -0.50 67.20 27.28
N SER A 60 -0.28 66.06 27.95
CA SER A 60 -0.96 65.73 29.20
C SER A 60 -0.64 66.73 30.31
N GLU A 61 0.62 67.17 30.39
CA GLU A 61 1.05 68.17 31.36
C GLU A 61 0.43 69.55 31.09
N ILE A 62 0.41 70.00 29.82
CA ILE A 62 -0.23 71.27 29.44
C ILE A 62 -1.73 71.22 29.77
N LEU A 63 -2.42 70.12 29.49
CA LEU A 63 -3.83 69.95 29.83
C LEU A 63 -4.08 70.00 31.34
N ARG A 64 -3.17 69.44 32.15
CA ARG A 64 -3.22 69.49 33.61
C ARG A 64 -3.10 70.94 34.11
N ILE A 65 -2.12 71.68 33.60
CA ILE A 65 -1.88 73.09 33.97
C ILE A 65 -3.07 73.96 33.53
N LEU A 66 -3.58 73.80 32.30
CA LEU A 66 -4.77 74.53 31.83
C LEU A 66 -6.02 74.23 32.66
N ALA A 67 -6.18 73.00 33.15
CA ALA A 67 -7.28 72.66 34.06
C ALA A 67 -7.13 73.32 35.44
N GLU A 68 -5.90 73.41 35.95
CA GLU A 68 -5.57 74.09 37.22
C GLU A 68 -5.80 75.61 37.13
N ILE A 69 -5.39 76.23 36.02
CA ILE A 69 -5.66 77.66 35.73
C ILE A 69 -7.18 77.91 35.72
N LYS A 70 -7.96 77.07 35.04
CA LYS A 70 -9.43 77.19 35.00
C LYS A 70 -10.10 76.99 36.36
N ALA A 71 -9.48 76.21 37.25
CA ALA A 71 -9.96 76.01 38.62
C ALA A 71 -9.58 77.15 39.57
N GLY A 72 -8.81 78.15 39.11
CA GLY A 72 -8.34 79.26 39.94
C GLY A 72 -7.22 78.87 40.91
N GLY A 73 -6.39 77.88 40.55
CA GLY A 73 -5.21 77.48 41.31
C GLY A 73 -4.03 78.47 41.20
N GLU A 74 -2.93 78.18 41.90
CA GLU A 74 -1.73 79.04 41.94
C GLU A 74 -1.10 79.25 40.56
N ALA A 75 -1.27 78.29 39.63
CA ALA A 75 -0.80 78.40 38.25
C ALA A 75 -1.40 79.61 37.50
N ALA A 76 -2.61 80.08 37.86
CA ALA A 76 -3.25 81.22 37.19
C ALA A 76 -2.52 82.56 37.39
N GLU A 77 -1.62 82.65 38.38
CA GLU A 77 -0.83 83.86 38.68
C GLU A 77 0.48 83.92 37.88
N TYR A 78 1.03 82.77 37.48
CA TYR A 78 2.39 82.66 36.91
C TYR A 78 2.44 82.09 35.49
N GLU A 79 1.40 81.40 35.03
CA GLU A 79 1.34 80.76 33.73
C GLU A 79 0.38 81.49 32.78
N ASP A 80 0.77 81.64 31.51
CA ASP A 80 -0.02 82.29 30.48
C ASP A 80 -0.91 81.26 29.75
N GLU A 81 -2.23 81.35 29.95
CA GLU A 81 -3.21 80.44 29.34
C GLU A 81 -3.18 80.50 27.81
N GLU A 82 -2.97 81.68 27.21
CA GLU A 82 -2.94 81.85 25.76
C GLU A 82 -1.68 81.18 25.18
N ALA A 83 -0.52 81.37 25.83
CA ALA A 83 0.72 80.72 25.45
C ALA A 83 0.66 79.18 25.55
N LEU A 84 0.11 78.65 26.66
CA LEU A 84 -0.07 77.20 26.85
C LEU A 84 -1.06 76.61 25.85
N SER A 85 -2.14 77.34 25.51
CA SER A 85 -3.08 76.90 24.49
C SER A 85 -2.45 76.88 23.08
N GLY A 86 -1.58 77.85 22.78
CA GLY A 86 -0.78 77.87 21.55
C GLY A 86 0.18 76.68 21.47
N GLU A 87 0.93 76.42 22.53
CA GLU A 87 1.85 75.27 22.62
C GLU A 87 1.09 73.94 22.43
N LEU A 88 -0.09 73.80 23.04
CA LEU A 88 -0.94 72.61 22.89
C LEU A 88 -1.34 72.37 21.42
N VAL A 89 -1.69 73.42 20.69
CA VAL A 89 -2.03 73.32 19.26
C VAL A 89 -0.80 72.90 18.47
N GLU A 90 0.36 73.49 18.73
CA GLU A 90 1.61 73.14 18.05
C GLU A 90 2.01 71.67 18.31
N VAL A 91 1.99 71.23 19.56
CA VAL A 91 2.26 69.83 19.97
C VAL A 91 1.35 68.87 19.21
N ARG A 92 0.04 69.15 19.17
CA ARG A 92 -0.94 68.33 18.45
C ARG A 92 -0.68 68.30 16.94
N THR A 93 -0.32 69.43 16.34
CA THR A 93 0.02 69.47 14.90
C THR A 93 1.25 68.62 14.59
N ARG A 94 2.32 68.71 15.40
CA ARG A 94 3.53 67.89 15.22
C ARG A 94 3.25 66.40 15.38
N VAL A 95 2.48 66.01 16.40
CA VAL A 95 2.08 64.62 16.61
C VAL A 95 1.28 64.10 15.42
N LYS A 96 0.31 64.89 14.92
CA LYS A 96 -0.49 64.53 13.76
C LYS A 96 0.38 64.33 12.51
N GLU A 97 1.29 65.25 12.22
CA GLU A 97 2.20 65.14 11.06
C GLU A 97 3.08 63.88 11.13
N ARG A 98 3.59 63.54 12.32
CA ARG A 98 4.38 62.31 12.51
C ARG A 98 3.53 61.05 12.38
N VAL A 99 2.31 61.04 12.89
CA VAL A 99 1.37 59.91 12.73
C VAL A 99 1.01 59.72 11.25
N ASP A 100 0.66 60.79 10.54
CA ASP A 100 0.34 60.74 9.11
C ASP A 100 1.55 60.23 8.29
N LYS A 101 2.78 60.60 8.69
CA LYS A 101 4.01 60.10 8.06
C LYS A 101 4.24 58.61 8.34
N ILE A 102 4.02 58.13 9.57
CA ILE A 102 4.12 56.70 9.92
C ILE A 102 3.10 55.90 9.09
N ASP A 103 1.85 56.35 9.05
CA ASP A 103 0.77 55.74 8.27
C ASP A 103 1.11 55.67 6.77
N PHE A 104 1.71 56.73 6.22
CA PHE A 104 2.14 56.76 4.84
C PHE A 104 3.25 55.74 4.57
N MET A 105 4.24 55.63 5.46
CA MET A 105 5.30 54.63 5.34
C MET A 105 4.75 53.20 5.42
N GLU A 106 3.74 52.95 6.25
CA GLU A 106 3.08 51.63 6.33
C GLU A 106 2.29 51.28 5.07
N LYS A 107 1.49 52.21 4.55
CA LYS A 107 0.66 51.97 3.36
C LYS A 107 1.49 51.76 2.09
N ASN A 108 2.64 52.42 1.99
CA ASN A 108 3.54 52.29 0.84
C ASN A 108 4.66 51.26 1.06
N LYS A 109 4.59 50.46 2.12
CA LYS A 109 5.57 49.41 2.37
C LYS A 109 5.49 48.36 1.27
N LYS A 110 6.64 48.05 0.66
CA LYS A 110 6.74 47.01 -0.36
C LYS A 110 6.69 45.62 0.26
N TRP A 111 5.97 44.70 -0.37
CA TRP A 111 5.93 43.30 0.03
C TRP A 111 7.23 42.59 -0.34
N ASN A 112 7.76 41.79 0.57
CA ASN A 112 8.94 40.96 0.36
C ASN A 112 8.82 39.65 1.15
N VAL A 113 9.81 38.77 1.04
CA VAL A 113 9.79 37.44 1.67
C VAL A 113 9.61 37.53 3.20
N ASP A 114 10.13 38.57 3.83
CA ASP A 114 10.12 38.71 5.30
C ASP A 114 8.78 39.22 5.85
N ASN A 115 7.98 39.91 5.03
CA ASN A 115 6.71 40.50 5.45
C ASN A 115 5.46 39.88 4.80
N MET A 116 5.63 39.06 3.76
CA MET A 116 4.52 38.45 3.01
C MET A 116 3.93 37.21 3.70
N GLY A 117 4.71 36.52 4.53
CA GLY A 117 4.26 35.35 5.26
C GLY A 117 5.23 34.92 6.35
N THR A 118 4.75 34.06 7.25
CA THR A 118 5.56 33.42 8.29
C THR A 118 5.52 31.91 8.13
N VAL A 119 6.59 31.23 8.52
CA VAL A 119 6.64 29.76 8.46
C VAL A 119 5.78 29.20 9.58
N THR A 120 4.64 28.60 9.24
CA THR A 120 3.70 27.98 10.19
C THR A 120 4.02 26.50 10.45
N HIS A 121 4.42 25.78 9.41
CA HIS A 121 4.77 24.36 9.47
C HIS A 121 6.00 24.08 8.63
N ASN A 122 7.00 23.45 9.22
CA ASN A 122 8.17 22.95 8.53
C ASN A 122 8.43 21.51 8.99
N LYS A 123 8.33 20.56 8.07
CA LYS A 123 8.56 19.14 8.33
C LYS A 123 9.51 18.59 7.27
N THR A 124 10.66 18.13 7.73
CA THR A 124 11.63 17.40 6.90
C THR A 124 11.54 15.91 7.23
N ILE A 125 11.33 15.08 6.21
CA ILE A 125 11.39 13.63 6.34
C ILE A 125 12.63 13.16 5.56
N ILE A 126 13.59 12.59 6.27
CA ILE A 126 14.73 11.91 5.67
C ILE A 126 14.42 10.42 5.77
N SER A 127 14.23 9.76 4.63
CA SER A 127 14.10 8.30 4.62
C SER A 127 15.42 7.70 5.11
N GLY A 128 15.40 7.14 6.32
CA GLY A 128 16.50 6.32 6.82
C GLY A 128 16.65 5.04 6.00
N LYS A 129 17.78 4.33 6.17
CA LYS A 129 17.86 2.93 5.74
C LYS A 129 16.70 2.19 6.42
N GLY A 130 15.90 1.46 5.63
CA GLY A 130 14.80 0.65 6.12
C GLY A 130 15.23 -0.25 7.29
N SER A 131 14.26 -0.63 8.10
CA SER A 131 14.40 -1.35 9.37
C SER A 131 15.34 -2.56 9.32
N ASP A 132 15.84 -2.88 10.51
CA ASP A 132 16.69 -4.02 10.85
C ASP A 132 16.16 -5.33 10.24
N PRO A 133 17.01 -6.22 9.68
CA PRO A 133 16.59 -7.51 9.12
C PRO A 133 15.90 -8.44 10.12
N SER A 134 15.81 -8.07 11.40
CA SER A 134 15.13 -8.85 12.44
C SER A 134 13.61 -8.90 12.27
N ASP A 135 13.00 -7.95 11.54
CA ASP A 135 11.57 -7.96 11.24
C ASP A 135 11.21 -8.96 10.12
N LEU A 136 12.20 -9.60 9.48
CA LEU A 136 11.99 -10.73 8.54
C LEU A 136 11.65 -12.05 9.25
N ARG A 137 11.55 -12.06 10.60
CA ARG A 137 11.16 -13.27 11.35
C ARG A 137 9.66 -13.55 11.34
N ASP A 138 8.85 -12.66 10.75
CA ASP A 138 7.47 -12.94 10.35
C ASP A 138 7.37 -13.63 8.96
N ALA A 139 8.47 -14.15 8.40
CA ALA A 139 8.50 -14.92 7.13
C ALA A 139 7.73 -16.27 7.15
N VAL A 140 6.91 -16.51 8.18
CA VAL A 140 5.87 -17.54 8.21
C VAL A 140 4.48 -16.89 8.20
N GLU A 141 4.35 -15.66 7.72
CA GLU A 141 3.14 -15.24 7.02
C GLU A 141 3.05 -16.09 5.74
N SER A 142 2.44 -17.25 5.97
CA SER A 142 2.07 -18.37 5.10
C SER A 142 2.33 -18.12 3.61
N TYR A 143 3.20 -18.94 3.00
CA TYR A 143 3.28 -19.10 1.54
C TYR A 143 1.88 -19.15 0.90
N SER A 144 0.91 -19.79 1.58
CA SER A 144 -0.48 -19.82 1.13
C SER A 144 -1.13 -18.42 1.08
N ASN A 145 -0.92 -17.55 2.07
CA ASN A 145 -1.45 -16.19 2.05
C ASN A 145 -0.81 -15.37 0.90
N PHE A 146 0.50 -15.51 0.72
CA PHE A 146 1.21 -14.85 -0.38
C PHE A 146 0.65 -15.28 -1.74
N VAL A 147 0.39 -16.58 -1.91
CA VAL A 147 -0.19 -17.11 -3.14
C VAL A 147 -1.62 -16.60 -3.33
N GLU A 148 -2.46 -16.66 -2.31
CA GLU A 148 -3.86 -16.19 -2.37
C GLU A 148 -3.97 -14.70 -2.73
N GLU A 149 -3.08 -13.85 -2.20
CA GLU A 149 -3.12 -12.41 -2.45
C GLU A 149 -2.52 -12.00 -3.80
N HIS A 150 -1.62 -12.82 -4.35
CA HIS A 150 -0.76 -12.41 -5.48
C HIS A 150 -0.80 -13.34 -6.70
N GLU A 151 -1.57 -14.42 -6.66
CA GLU A 151 -1.75 -15.38 -7.76
C GLU A 151 -2.06 -14.68 -9.09
N ALA A 152 -3.01 -13.74 -9.10
CA ALA A 152 -3.38 -13.03 -10.32
C ALA A 152 -2.20 -12.26 -10.97
N VAL A 153 -1.33 -11.69 -10.15
CA VAL A 153 -0.14 -10.96 -10.62
C VAL A 153 0.93 -11.92 -11.13
N LEU A 154 1.10 -13.06 -10.46
CA LEU A 154 2.06 -14.10 -10.83
C LEU A 154 1.68 -14.74 -12.17
N GLU A 155 0.42 -15.15 -12.34
CA GLU A 155 -0.07 -15.75 -13.58
C GLU A 155 -0.04 -14.75 -14.76
N ASP A 156 -0.43 -13.49 -14.53
CA ASP A 156 -0.32 -12.44 -15.55
C ASP A 156 1.14 -12.19 -15.97
N TYR A 157 2.09 -12.23 -15.02
CA TYR A 157 3.51 -12.16 -15.35
C TYR A 157 3.98 -13.37 -16.16
N LEU A 158 3.61 -14.60 -15.76
CA LEU A 158 3.99 -15.83 -16.47
C LEU A 158 3.46 -15.89 -17.89
N ALA A 159 2.25 -15.38 -18.15
CA ALA A 159 1.66 -15.31 -19.49
C ALA A 159 2.35 -14.28 -20.43
N THR A 160 3.26 -13.45 -19.92
CA THR A 160 3.85 -12.34 -20.68
C THR A 160 4.86 -12.84 -21.71
N ARG A 161 4.62 -12.56 -23.00
CA ARG A 161 5.51 -12.99 -24.11
C ARG A 161 6.60 -12.00 -24.44
N ASP A 162 6.36 -10.72 -24.31
CA ASP A 162 7.34 -9.69 -24.68
C ASP A 162 8.27 -9.36 -23.50
N ILE A 163 9.57 -9.28 -23.76
CA ILE A 163 10.61 -9.00 -22.75
C ILE A 163 10.46 -7.58 -22.21
N GLU A 164 10.06 -6.60 -23.04
CA GLU A 164 9.85 -5.22 -22.59
C GLU A 164 8.61 -5.12 -21.69
N GLN A 165 7.57 -5.91 -21.96
CA GLN A 165 6.42 -6.02 -21.06
C GLN A 165 6.80 -6.67 -19.73
N CYS A 166 7.66 -7.69 -19.73
CA CYS A 166 8.19 -8.27 -18.49
C CYS A 166 8.90 -7.21 -17.65
N LYS A 167 9.71 -6.34 -18.28
CA LYS A 167 10.36 -5.21 -17.59
C LYS A 167 9.35 -4.25 -16.97
N GLY A 168 8.29 -3.89 -17.70
CA GLY A 168 7.22 -3.03 -17.18
C GLY A 168 6.53 -3.64 -15.96
N LYS A 169 6.14 -4.92 -16.03
CA LYS A 169 5.49 -5.64 -14.93
C LYS A 169 6.41 -5.83 -13.72
N ILE A 170 7.70 -6.08 -13.92
CA ILE A 170 8.68 -6.12 -12.81
C ILE A 170 8.85 -4.74 -12.17
N HIS A 171 8.77 -3.66 -12.94
CA HIS A 171 8.84 -2.31 -12.38
C HIS A 171 7.60 -1.98 -11.53
N GLU A 172 6.41 -2.39 -12.00
CA GLU A 172 5.14 -2.14 -11.31
C GLU A 172 4.95 -3.06 -10.08
N HIS A 173 5.20 -4.35 -10.24
CA HIS A 173 4.95 -5.39 -9.24
C HIS A 173 6.22 -6.00 -8.64
N GLY A 174 7.36 -5.32 -8.72
CA GLY A 174 8.67 -5.83 -8.27
C GLY A 174 8.83 -6.03 -6.76
N GLY A 175 7.80 -5.79 -5.95
CA GLY A 175 7.79 -6.16 -4.52
C GLY A 175 7.37 -7.61 -4.34
N THR A 176 6.38 -8.00 -5.12
CA THR A 176 5.81 -9.34 -5.18
C THR A 176 6.66 -10.25 -6.06
N LEU A 177 6.96 -9.84 -7.29
CA LEU A 177 7.64 -10.69 -8.29
C LEU A 177 9.10 -11.03 -7.92
N LEU A 178 9.78 -10.16 -7.17
CA LEU A 178 11.17 -10.36 -6.76
C LEU A 178 11.29 -11.00 -5.35
N HIS A 179 10.16 -11.42 -4.77
CA HIS A 179 10.11 -12.11 -3.49
C HIS A 179 10.47 -13.60 -3.62
N GLU A 180 11.00 -14.22 -2.57
CA GLU A 180 11.39 -15.65 -2.59
C GLU A 180 10.20 -16.58 -2.84
N HIS A 181 9.03 -16.28 -2.25
CA HIS A 181 7.81 -17.07 -2.46
C HIS A 181 7.30 -17.04 -3.91
N ALA A 182 7.52 -15.94 -4.64
CA ALA A 182 7.17 -15.87 -6.06
C ALA A 182 8.00 -16.86 -6.88
N GLN A 183 9.30 -17.01 -6.57
CA GLN A 183 10.15 -17.98 -7.25
C GLN A 183 9.68 -19.43 -7.03
N SER A 184 9.29 -19.76 -5.78
CA SER A 184 8.72 -21.07 -5.46
C SER A 184 7.42 -21.33 -6.20
N TYR A 185 6.48 -20.38 -6.19
CA TYR A 185 5.20 -20.51 -6.91
C TYR A 185 5.41 -20.74 -8.40
N ILE A 186 6.26 -19.93 -9.04
CA ILE A 186 6.55 -20.03 -10.47
C ILE A 186 7.19 -21.37 -10.83
N LEU A 187 8.08 -21.90 -9.98
CA LEU A 187 8.68 -23.21 -10.18
C LEU A 187 7.64 -24.34 -10.13
N LEU A 188 6.70 -24.28 -9.17
CA LEU A 188 5.60 -25.24 -9.10
C LEU A 188 4.68 -25.12 -10.34
N SER A 189 4.30 -23.91 -10.73
CA SER A 189 3.48 -23.64 -11.92
C SER A 189 4.14 -24.20 -13.21
N CYS A 190 5.46 -24.02 -13.37
CA CYS A 190 6.19 -24.62 -14.50
C CYS A 190 6.16 -26.15 -14.50
N LEU A 191 6.25 -26.78 -13.32
CA LEU A 191 6.21 -28.23 -13.17
C LEU A 191 4.80 -28.78 -13.47
N GLU A 192 3.77 -28.10 -12.99
CA GLU A 192 2.37 -28.44 -13.24
C GLU A 192 2.01 -28.31 -14.72
N ASP A 193 2.44 -27.23 -15.38
CA ASP A 193 2.25 -27.03 -16.83
C ASP A 193 2.87 -28.19 -17.64
N GLU A 194 4.07 -28.65 -17.29
CA GLU A 194 4.75 -29.78 -17.95
C GLU A 194 4.11 -31.14 -17.61
N MET A 195 3.58 -31.29 -16.39
CA MET A 195 2.83 -32.49 -16.00
C MET A 195 1.51 -32.61 -16.75
N ASN A 196 0.84 -31.48 -16.99
CA ASN A 196 -0.41 -31.37 -17.75
C ASN A 196 -0.21 -31.41 -19.28
N GLY A 197 1.03 -31.46 -19.76
CA GLY A 197 1.38 -31.55 -21.18
C GLY A 197 1.39 -30.21 -21.93
N TYR A 198 1.32 -29.07 -21.22
CA TYR A 198 1.40 -27.73 -21.80
C TYR A 198 2.86 -27.27 -21.97
N HIS A 199 3.62 -27.96 -22.80
CA HIS A 199 5.05 -27.72 -22.99
C HIS A 199 5.39 -26.28 -23.41
N ASP A 200 4.67 -25.73 -24.40
CA ASP A 200 4.90 -24.36 -24.89
C ASP A 200 4.67 -23.30 -23.80
N LYS A 201 3.71 -23.56 -22.90
CA LYS A 201 3.42 -22.69 -21.75
C LYS A 201 4.53 -22.81 -20.72
N MET A 202 4.98 -24.02 -20.40
CA MET A 202 6.13 -24.24 -19.50
C MET A 202 7.38 -23.52 -20.00
N VAL A 203 7.71 -23.61 -21.30
CA VAL A 203 8.92 -22.94 -21.85
C VAL A 203 8.82 -21.42 -21.70
N LEU A 204 7.63 -20.84 -21.89
CA LEU A 204 7.40 -19.41 -21.67
C LEU A 204 7.53 -19.03 -20.19
N SER A 205 6.88 -19.78 -19.30
CA SER A 205 6.94 -19.59 -17.84
C SER A 205 8.38 -19.74 -17.32
N ALA A 206 9.12 -20.72 -17.84
CA ALA A 206 10.54 -20.96 -17.56
C ALA A 206 11.41 -19.77 -17.95
N ARG A 207 11.19 -19.19 -19.13
CA ARG A 207 11.90 -17.96 -19.55
C ARG A 207 11.63 -16.81 -18.59
N ASN A 208 10.36 -16.58 -18.25
CA ASN A 208 9.96 -15.49 -17.35
C ASN A 208 10.48 -15.70 -15.92
N SER A 209 10.56 -16.95 -15.46
CA SER A 209 11.22 -17.35 -14.21
C SER A 209 12.71 -17.00 -14.22
N GLN A 210 13.44 -17.35 -15.30
CA GLN A 210 14.87 -17.08 -15.38
C GLN A 210 15.20 -15.59 -15.41
N ILE A 211 14.31 -14.74 -15.94
CA ILE A 211 14.45 -13.28 -15.83
C ILE A 211 14.51 -12.86 -14.35
N LEU A 212 13.57 -13.34 -13.53
CA LEU A 212 13.52 -13.01 -12.11
C LEU A 212 14.74 -13.54 -11.37
N SER A 213 15.11 -14.80 -11.61
CA SER A 213 16.30 -15.43 -11.00
C SER A 213 17.58 -14.65 -11.30
N HIS A 214 17.85 -14.34 -12.57
CA HIS A 214 19.05 -13.57 -12.94
C HIS A 214 19.04 -12.13 -12.38
N VAL A 215 17.88 -11.48 -12.28
CA VAL A 215 17.77 -10.16 -11.62
C VAL A 215 18.15 -10.28 -10.13
N THR A 216 17.63 -11.28 -9.42
CA THR A 216 17.95 -11.51 -8.00
C THR A 216 19.41 -11.92 -7.76
N GLU A 217 19.99 -12.73 -8.64
CA GLU A 217 21.41 -13.12 -8.60
C GLU A 217 22.32 -11.93 -8.86
N LEU A 218 22.01 -11.11 -9.88
CA LEU A 218 22.77 -9.90 -10.18
C LEU A 218 22.70 -8.91 -9.02
N ALA A 219 21.54 -8.78 -8.37
CA ALA A 219 21.36 -7.93 -7.20
C ALA A 219 22.19 -8.40 -6.01
N THR A 220 22.19 -9.70 -5.74
CA THR A 220 23.05 -10.33 -4.73
C THR A 220 24.53 -10.05 -5.01
N SER A 221 24.96 -10.21 -6.27
CA SER A 221 26.36 -9.98 -6.65
C SER A 221 26.80 -8.51 -6.51
N LEU A 222 25.88 -7.57 -6.72
CA LEU A 222 26.14 -6.13 -6.63
C LEU A 222 25.90 -5.55 -5.22
N GLN A 223 25.43 -6.38 -4.27
CA GLN A 223 24.97 -5.96 -2.95
C GLN A 223 23.98 -4.80 -3.01
N ARG A 224 23.01 -4.89 -3.92
CA ARG A 224 21.94 -3.91 -4.12
C ARG A 224 20.58 -4.58 -4.02
N HIS A 225 19.55 -3.78 -3.81
CA HIS A 225 18.18 -4.30 -3.83
C HIS A 225 17.82 -4.78 -5.25
N PRO A 226 17.10 -5.92 -5.40
CA PRO A 226 16.71 -6.46 -6.72
C PRO A 226 16.09 -5.45 -7.68
N ARG A 227 15.23 -4.55 -7.17
CA ARG A 227 14.59 -3.48 -7.96
C ARG A 227 15.58 -2.52 -8.62
N ASP A 228 16.71 -2.20 -8.00
CA ASP A 228 17.69 -1.25 -8.55
C ASP A 228 18.47 -1.84 -9.74
N VAL A 229 18.39 -3.16 -9.89
CA VAL A 229 19.20 -3.94 -10.82
C VAL A 229 18.40 -4.38 -12.06
N VAL A 230 17.08 -4.22 -12.01
CA VAL A 230 16.16 -4.51 -13.13
C VAL A 230 16.59 -3.77 -14.41
N LEU A 231 16.73 -2.45 -14.36
CA LEU A 231 17.10 -1.67 -15.55
C LEU A 231 18.50 -2.02 -16.10
N PRO A 232 19.56 -2.11 -15.27
CA PRO A 232 20.86 -2.63 -15.70
C PRO A 232 20.80 -4.01 -16.34
N PHE A 233 20.01 -4.94 -15.79
CA PHE A 233 19.83 -6.29 -16.33
C PHE A 233 19.23 -6.25 -17.75
N PHE A 234 18.12 -5.54 -17.93
CA PHE A 234 17.46 -5.45 -19.24
C PHE A 234 18.30 -4.72 -20.29
N LYS A 235 19.14 -3.76 -19.86
CA LYS A 235 20.12 -3.14 -20.76
C LYS A 235 21.17 -4.15 -21.22
N ARG A 236 21.62 -5.02 -20.32
CA ARG A 236 22.65 -6.03 -20.59
C ARG A 236 22.13 -7.17 -21.47
N ILE A 237 20.91 -7.66 -21.24
CA ILE A 237 20.31 -8.73 -22.05
C ILE A 237 19.92 -8.26 -23.46
N ALA A 238 19.85 -6.95 -23.71
CA ALA A 238 19.66 -6.40 -25.05
C ALA A 238 20.89 -6.60 -25.95
N GLU A 239 22.07 -6.89 -25.38
CA GLU A 239 23.28 -7.19 -26.14
C GLU A 239 23.30 -8.68 -26.54
N GLU A 240 23.57 -8.98 -27.81
CA GLU A 240 23.48 -10.32 -28.41
C GLU A 240 24.26 -11.40 -27.64
N GLN A 241 25.45 -11.06 -27.14
CA GLN A 241 26.30 -12.00 -26.42
C GLN A 241 25.67 -12.45 -25.09
N TYR A 242 25.04 -11.52 -24.35
CA TYR A 242 24.37 -11.84 -23.09
C TYR A 242 23.00 -12.48 -23.33
N ARG A 243 22.32 -12.11 -24.41
CA ARG A 243 21.07 -12.73 -24.83
C ARG A 243 21.25 -14.23 -25.10
N LYS A 244 22.29 -14.61 -25.85
CA LYS A 244 22.54 -16.02 -26.16
C LYS A 244 22.80 -16.85 -24.90
N GLY A 245 23.62 -16.34 -23.98
CA GLY A 245 23.87 -17.02 -22.70
C GLY A 245 22.60 -17.14 -21.84
N PHE A 246 21.71 -16.14 -21.90
CA PHE A 246 20.40 -16.22 -21.25
C PHE A 246 19.51 -17.28 -21.89
N GLU A 247 19.41 -17.35 -23.22
CA GLU A 247 18.62 -18.36 -23.92
C GLU A 247 19.12 -19.79 -23.64
N GLU A 248 20.43 -19.99 -23.53
CA GLU A 248 21.04 -21.26 -23.10
C GLU A 248 20.67 -21.62 -21.65
N ALA A 249 20.65 -20.64 -20.74
CA ALA A 249 20.22 -20.84 -19.36
C ALA A 249 18.73 -21.22 -19.25
N VAL A 250 17.87 -20.57 -20.05
CA VAL A 250 16.44 -20.90 -20.16
C VAL A 250 16.23 -22.32 -20.66
N ALA A 251 16.91 -22.71 -21.74
CA ALA A 251 16.83 -24.07 -22.28
C ALA A 251 17.31 -25.12 -21.25
N GLY A 252 18.40 -24.82 -20.53
CA GLY A 252 18.89 -25.68 -19.47
C GLY A 252 17.92 -25.80 -18.29
N PHE A 253 17.20 -24.74 -17.96
CA PHE A 253 16.17 -24.77 -16.91
C PHE A 253 14.93 -25.56 -17.33
N ALA A 254 14.42 -25.34 -18.56
CA ALA A 254 13.30 -26.10 -19.12
C ALA A 254 13.59 -27.61 -19.13
N SER A 255 14.79 -28.01 -19.59
CA SER A 255 15.19 -29.42 -19.58
C SER A 255 15.26 -30.02 -18.16
N ARG A 256 15.62 -29.25 -17.14
CA ARG A 256 15.55 -29.71 -15.74
C ARG A 256 14.12 -29.93 -15.27
N ILE A 257 13.19 -29.05 -15.66
CA ILE A 257 11.76 -29.19 -15.33
C ILE A 257 11.17 -30.42 -16.03
N GLU A 258 11.48 -30.64 -17.31
CA GLU A 258 11.05 -31.83 -18.05
C GLU A 258 11.48 -33.12 -17.35
N ASN A 259 12.78 -33.22 -17.01
CA ASN A 259 13.32 -34.37 -16.30
C ASN A 259 12.64 -34.55 -14.93
N ARG A 260 12.44 -33.46 -14.18
CA ARG A 260 11.77 -33.49 -12.88
C ARG A 260 10.30 -33.89 -13.00
N ALA A 261 9.60 -33.47 -14.04
CA ALA A 261 8.22 -33.86 -14.30
C ALA A 261 8.12 -35.35 -14.65
N VAL A 262 9.07 -35.91 -15.40
CA VAL A 262 9.15 -37.35 -15.66
C VAL A 262 9.43 -38.14 -14.39
N GLU A 263 10.37 -37.69 -13.54
CA GLU A 263 10.63 -38.31 -12.24
C GLU A 263 9.39 -38.26 -11.35
N LYS A 264 8.75 -37.11 -11.22
CA LYS A 264 7.57 -36.93 -10.36
C LYS A 264 6.38 -37.75 -10.84
N ARG A 265 6.17 -37.87 -12.17
CA ARG A 265 5.18 -38.80 -12.74
C ARG A 265 5.47 -40.25 -12.34
N LYS A 266 6.73 -40.69 -12.44
CA LYS A 266 7.13 -42.04 -11.99
C LYS A 266 6.96 -42.25 -10.50
N GLU A 267 7.27 -41.25 -9.67
CA GLU A 267 7.05 -41.30 -8.22
C GLU A 267 5.56 -41.39 -7.90
N MET A 268 4.71 -40.63 -8.58
CA MET A 268 3.26 -40.69 -8.43
C MET A 268 2.68 -42.01 -8.93
N ASP A 269 3.14 -42.52 -10.07
CA ASP A 269 2.72 -43.83 -10.60
C ASP A 269 3.19 -44.97 -9.69
N ALA A 270 4.39 -44.86 -9.11
CA ALA A 270 4.90 -45.82 -8.14
C ALA A 270 4.16 -45.74 -6.80
N ALA A 271 3.77 -44.55 -6.34
CA ALA A 271 2.92 -44.36 -5.17
C ALA A 271 1.52 -44.94 -5.42
N LYS A 272 0.90 -44.62 -6.58
CA LYS A 272 -0.36 -45.22 -7.01
C LYS A 272 -0.28 -46.73 -7.18
N ALA A 273 0.85 -47.28 -7.63
CA ALA A 273 1.06 -48.72 -7.77
C ALA A 273 1.34 -49.41 -6.42
N ALA A 274 2.00 -48.73 -5.48
CA ALA A 274 2.26 -49.22 -4.13
C ALA A 274 1.01 -49.14 -3.23
N GLU A 275 0.15 -48.14 -3.46
CA GLU A 275 -1.15 -47.96 -2.80
C GLU A 275 -2.28 -48.72 -3.53
N GLY A 276 -1.98 -49.41 -4.63
CA GLY A 276 -2.95 -50.28 -5.31
C GLY A 276 -4.07 -49.52 -6.00
N GLY A 277 -3.73 -48.74 -7.04
CA GLY A 277 -4.60 -48.33 -8.14
C GLY A 277 -6.06 -48.04 -7.80
N GLY A 278 -6.36 -46.80 -7.43
CA GLY A 278 -7.72 -46.28 -7.40
C GLY A 278 -7.70 -44.79 -7.70
N ASP A 279 -8.16 -44.43 -8.90
CA ASP A 279 -8.86 -43.17 -9.10
C ASP A 279 -10.22 -43.33 -8.37
N ASP A 280 -10.72 -42.25 -7.78
CA ASP A 280 -11.96 -42.10 -6.98
C ASP A 280 -11.85 -42.17 -5.44
N ASP A 281 -12.18 -41.02 -4.83
CA ASP A 281 -12.23 -40.67 -3.40
C ASP A 281 -13.24 -41.50 -2.56
N TYR A 282 -13.08 -42.82 -2.46
CA TYR A 282 -13.78 -43.61 -1.43
C TYR A 282 -12.83 -44.60 -0.78
N GLU A 283 -12.61 -44.46 0.54
CA GLU A 283 -11.89 -45.45 1.35
C GLU A 283 -12.53 -46.84 1.17
N VAL A 284 -11.90 -47.69 0.37
CA VAL A 284 -12.29 -49.09 0.20
C VAL A 284 -11.88 -49.83 1.48
N LEU A 285 -12.74 -49.77 2.50
CA LEU A 285 -12.65 -50.64 3.68
C LEU A 285 -12.46 -52.09 3.22
N SER A 286 -11.57 -52.86 3.87
CA SER A 286 -11.35 -54.26 3.51
C SER A 286 -12.63 -55.09 3.69
N LYS A 287 -12.78 -56.22 2.99
CA LYS A 287 -13.95 -57.12 3.12
C LYS A 287 -14.22 -57.55 4.57
N GLU A 288 -13.18 -57.57 5.39
CA GLU A 288 -13.21 -57.91 6.82
C GLU A 288 -13.71 -56.75 7.70
N GLU A 289 -13.62 -55.50 7.22
CA GLU A 289 -14.14 -54.30 7.90
C GLU A 289 -15.56 -53.93 7.44
N ARG A 290 -16.05 -54.53 6.34
CA ARG A 290 -17.40 -54.31 5.79
C ARG A 290 -18.48 -55.20 6.38
N VAL A 291 -18.12 -56.27 7.10
CA VAL A 291 -19.09 -57.23 7.64
C VAL A 291 -19.96 -56.58 8.72
N GLY A 292 -21.27 -56.61 8.51
CA GLY A 292 -22.27 -56.10 9.44
C GLY A 292 -22.40 -56.95 10.72
N PRO A 293 -23.27 -56.53 11.66
CA PRO A 293 -23.41 -57.13 13.00
C PRO A 293 -23.74 -58.64 13.02
N GLY A 294 -24.25 -59.20 11.90
CA GLY A 294 -24.53 -60.61 11.71
C GLY A 294 -23.51 -61.36 10.85
N GLY A 295 -22.36 -60.75 10.53
CA GLY A 295 -21.29 -61.37 9.74
C GLY A 295 -21.57 -61.48 8.24
N LEU A 296 -22.52 -60.69 7.72
CA LEU A 296 -22.82 -60.60 6.29
C LEU A 296 -22.34 -59.25 5.72
N ASP A 297 -21.85 -59.25 4.49
CA ASP A 297 -21.42 -58.04 3.78
C ASP A 297 -22.64 -57.32 3.18
N PRO A 298 -22.89 -56.03 3.49
CA PRO A 298 -24.02 -55.27 2.96
C PRO A 298 -24.02 -55.15 1.43
N VAL A 299 -22.86 -55.19 0.77
CA VAL A 299 -22.78 -55.14 -0.70
C VAL A 299 -23.26 -56.47 -1.30
N GLU A 300 -22.79 -57.60 -0.77
CA GLU A 300 -23.22 -58.92 -1.24
C GLU A 300 -24.71 -59.15 -0.97
N VAL A 301 -25.22 -58.69 0.19
CA VAL A 301 -26.65 -58.78 0.49
C VAL A 301 -27.45 -57.92 -0.48
N PHE A 302 -27.05 -56.68 -0.74
CA PHE A 302 -27.76 -55.77 -1.66
C PHE A 302 -27.88 -56.38 -3.07
N GLU A 303 -26.82 -56.96 -3.62
CA GLU A 303 -26.84 -57.61 -4.94
C GLU A 303 -27.77 -58.84 -5.01
N THR A 304 -28.02 -59.50 -3.88
CA THR A 304 -28.94 -60.66 -3.80
C THR A 304 -30.40 -60.28 -3.55
N LEU A 305 -30.70 -59.00 -3.29
CA LEU A 305 -32.07 -58.52 -3.12
C LEU A 305 -32.83 -58.48 -4.46
N PRO A 306 -34.17 -58.61 -4.43
CA PRO A 306 -35.00 -58.34 -5.61
C PRO A 306 -34.79 -56.91 -6.11
N GLN A 307 -34.88 -56.72 -7.44
CA GLN A 307 -34.64 -55.43 -8.08
C GLN A 307 -35.55 -54.31 -7.55
N SER A 308 -36.81 -54.64 -7.20
CA SER A 308 -37.74 -53.69 -6.57
C SER A 308 -37.29 -53.22 -5.19
N MET A 309 -36.57 -54.04 -4.43
CA MET A 309 -35.98 -53.64 -3.14
C MET A 309 -34.69 -52.85 -3.35
N GLN A 310 -33.85 -53.24 -4.32
CA GLN A 310 -32.62 -52.50 -4.65
C GLN A 310 -32.95 -51.04 -5.03
N GLU A 311 -33.92 -50.85 -5.91
CA GLU A 311 -34.40 -49.53 -6.33
C GLU A 311 -34.94 -48.71 -5.15
N ALA A 312 -35.66 -49.35 -4.22
CA ALA A 312 -36.17 -48.68 -3.02
C ALA A 312 -35.03 -48.22 -2.08
N PHE A 313 -33.98 -49.02 -1.93
CA PHE A 313 -32.80 -48.67 -1.12
C PHE A 313 -31.93 -47.59 -1.78
N GLU A 314 -31.75 -47.63 -3.10
CA GLU A 314 -31.06 -46.58 -3.87
C GLU A 314 -31.80 -45.24 -3.79
N ALA A 315 -33.14 -45.28 -3.91
CA ALA A 315 -33.99 -44.10 -3.80
C ALA A 315 -34.19 -43.62 -2.35
N LYS A 316 -33.78 -44.41 -1.35
CA LYS A 316 -34.04 -44.19 0.09
C LYS A 316 -35.53 -43.98 0.40
N ASP A 317 -36.40 -44.69 -0.32
CA ASP A 317 -37.85 -44.54 -0.22
C ASP A 317 -38.49 -45.73 0.53
N MET A 318 -38.93 -45.46 1.76
CA MET A 318 -39.55 -46.47 2.62
C MET A 318 -40.94 -46.92 2.12
N ALA A 319 -41.66 -46.09 1.38
CA ALA A 319 -42.96 -46.45 0.83
C ALA A 319 -42.78 -47.44 -0.34
N MET A 320 -41.78 -47.22 -1.20
CA MET A 320 -41.41 -48.20 -2.24
C MET A 320 -40.93 -49.53 -1.64
N LEU A 321 -40.18 -49.49 -0.54
CA LEU A 321 -39.74 -50.70 0.14
C LEU A 321 -40.92 -51.51 0.70
N GLN A 322 -41.93 -50.84 1.28
CA GLN A 322 -43.16 -51.51 1.75
C GLN A 322 -43.94 -52.16 0.61
N VAL A 323 -44.11 -51.45 -0.52
CA VAL A 323 -44.77 -52.00 -1.71
C VAL A 323 -44.01 -53.22 -2.26
N ALA A 324 -42.67 -53.16 -2.27
CA ALA A 324 -41.84 -54.29 -2.69
C ALA A 324 -41.99 -55.50 -1.76
N LEU A 325 -42.08 -55.29 -0.45
CA LEU A 325 -42.29 -56.34 0.55
C LEU A 325 -43.70 -56.93 0.52
N GLU A 326 -44.73 -56.13 0.23
CA GLU A 326 -46.12 -56.59 0.08
C GLU A 326 -46.34 -57.37 -1.22
N ALA A 327 -45.53 -57.12 -2.25
CA ALA A 327 -45.60 -57.81 -3.53
C ALA A 327 -45.01 -59.23 -3.51
N MET A 328 -44.30 -59.61 -2.45
CA MET A 328 -43.69 -60.94 -2.29
C MET A 328 -44.34 -61.75 -1.17
N THR A 329 -44.01 -63.04 -1.08
CA THR A 329 -44.59 -63.89 -0.02
C THR A 329 -44.04 -63.49 1.35
N PRO A 330 -44.82 -63.63 2.44
CA PRO A 330 -44.39 -63.23 3.79
C PRO A 330 -43.08 -63.90 4.25
N ASP A 331 -42.81 -65.13 3.80
CA ASP A 331 -41.61 -65.88 4.14
C ASP A 331 -40.37 -65.36 3.39
N GLU A 332 -40.53 -64.94 2.13
CA GLU A 332 -39.46 -64.34 1.32
C GLU A 332 -39.12 -62.93 1.81
N ALA A 333 -40.13 -62.12 2.10
CA ALA A 333 -39.97 -60.78 2.69
C ALA A 333 -39.18 -60.85 4.00
N LYS A 334 -39.54 -61.79 4.88
CA LYS A 334 -38.85 -61.99 6.16
C LYS A 334 -37.40 -62.43 5.98
N LYS A 335 -37.11 -63.29 4.99
CA LYS A 335 -35.75 -63.75 4.70
C LYS A 335 -34.86 -62.61 4.19
N HIS A 336 -35.36 -61.77 3.28
CA HIS A 336 -34.61 -60.64 2.74
C HIS A 336 -34.39 -59.55 3.80
N MET A 337 -35.39 -59.24 4.62
CA MET A 337 -35.25 -58.26 5.71
C MET A 337 -34.29 -58.73 6.80
N ASP A 338 -34.29 -60.02 7.17
CA ASP A 338 -33.33 -60.59 8.13
C ASP A 338 -31.89 -60.53 7.60
N ALA A 339 -31.67 -60.71 6.30
CA ALA A 339 -30.36 -60.52 5.66
C ALA A 339 -29.92 -59.05 5.64
N CYS A 340 -30.86 -58.11 5.42
CA CYS A 340 -30.60 -56.68 5.49
C CYS A 340 -30.21 -56.22 6.90
N GLU A 341 -30.85 -56.77 7.95
CA GLU A 341 -30.52 -56.47 9.34
C GLU A 341 -29.15 -57.04 9.74
N LYS A 342 -28.84 -58.28 9.34
CA LYS A 342 -27.56 -58.95 9.65
C LYS A 342 -26.37 -58.34 8.92
N SER A 343 -26.59 -57.77 7.74
CA SER A 343 -25.54 -57.03 7.02
C SER A 343 -25.41 -55.57 7.44
N GLY A 344 -26.34 -55.05 8.25
CA GLY A 344 -26.35 -53.65 8.67
C GLY A 344 -26.89 -52.69 7.61
N LEU A 345 -27.41 -53.21 6.49
CA LEU A 345 -28.08 -52.44 5.43
C LEU A 345 -29.41 -51.84 5.93
N TRP A 346 -30.03 -52.46 6.93
CA TRP A 346 -31.25 -51.97 7.59
C TRP A 346 -31.12 -52.04 9.11
N VAL A 347 -31.50 -50.97 9.82
CA VAL A 347 -31.55 -50.95 11.29
C VAL A 347 -33.01 -50.78 11.72
N ALA A 348 -33.62 -51.84 12.24
CA ALA A 348 -34.96 -51.76 12.80
C ALA A 348 -34.96 -50.80 14.00
N ASN A 349 -35.76 -49.75 13.93
CA ASN A 349 -35.86 -48.74 14.98
C ASN A 349 -36.61 -49.32 16.19
N LYS A 350 -35.93 -50.08 17.06
CA LYS A 350 -36.50 -50.66 18.29
C LYS A 350 -36.80 -49.64 19.40
N ALA A 351 -36.82 -48.35 19.10
CA ALA A 351 -37.08 -47.28 20.08
C ALA A 351 -38.56 -46.83 20.16
N GLN A 352 -39.50 -47.51 19.49
CA GLN A 352 -40.93 -47.16 19.51
C GLN A 352 -41.87 -48.34 19.86
N ALA A 353 -41.37 -49.37 20.56
CA ALA A 353 -42.20 -50.47 21.08
C ALA A 353 -42.22 -50.59 22.62
N ASP A 354 -41.53 -49.70 23.35
CA ASP A 354 -41.58 -49.59 24.82
C ASP A 354 -42.27 -48.28 25.28
N ALA A 355 -43.14 -47.72 24.44
CA ALA A 355 -43.98 -46.57 24.76
C ALA A 355 -45.36 -46.69 24.12
N GLU A 356 -46.07 -47.78 24.41
CA GLU A 356 -47.54 -47.79 24.54
C GLU A 356 -48.01 -48.88 25.51
#